data_AF-A0A832DQQ8-F1
#
_entry.id   AF-A0A832DQQ8-F1
#
_cell.length_a   1.000
_cell.length_b   1.000
_cell.length_c   1.000
_cell.angle_alpha   90.00
_cell.angle_beta   90.00
_cell.angle_gamma   90.00
#
_symmetry.space_group_name_H-M   'P 1'
#
loop_
_entity.id
_entity.type
_entity.pdbx_description
1 polymer ?
#
loop_
_entity_poly.entity_id
_entity_poly.type
_entity_poly.pdbx_seq_one_letter_code
_entity_poly.pdbx_strand_id
1 'polypeptide(L)' 'MNEFIKQLQFTGKVLHELKLVSSHGGNLSVRDGDYLYITKTGRMAGF' A
#
# COMPACT_ATOMS: atom_id res chain seq x y z
N MET A 1 -15.20 5.14 2.03
CA MET A 1 -13.84 4.54 1.99
C MET A 1 -12.86 5.67 2.28
N ASN A 2 -12.02 5.52 3.31
CA ASN A 2 -11.15 6.58 3.84
C ASN A 2 -10.13 7.02 2.75
N GLU A 3 -9.84 8.32 2.64
CA GLU A 3 -9.06 8.89 1.53
C GLU A 3 -7.65 8.28 1.43
N PHE A 4 -6.97 8.06 2.56
CA PHE A 4 -5.65 7.42 2.60
C PHE A 4 -5.65 5.96 2.14
N ILE A 5 -6.77 5.24 2.28
CA ILE A 5 -6.88 3.85 1.79
C ILE A 5 -6.84 3.83 0.26
N LYS A 6 -7.55 4.77 -0.39
CA LYS A 6 -7.51 4.91 -1.86
C LYS A 6 -6.11 5.25 -2.34
N GLN A 7 -5.42 6.15 -1.64
CA GLN A 7 -4.05 6.54 -1.99
C GLN A 7 -3.07 5.38 -1.81
N LEU A 8 -3.14 4.64 -0.70
CA LEU A 8 -2.36 3.42 -0.49
C LEU A 8 -2.61 2.38 -1.59
N GLN A 9 -3.87 2.20 -2.00
CA GLN A 9 -4.21 1.28 -3.08
C GLN A 9 -3.64 1.71 -4.42
N PHE A 10 -3.78 3.00 -4.77
CA PHE A 10 -3.23 3.57 -5.98
C PHE A 10 -1.70 3.46 -6.01
N THR A 11 -1.02 3.83 -4.93
CA THR A 11 0.43 3.69 -4.82
C THR A 11 0.87 2.25 -4.99
N GLY A 12 0.19 1.28 -4.35
CA GLY A 12 0.49 -0.14 -4.51
C GLY A 12 0.37 -0.60 -5.96
N LYS A 13 -0.70 -0.19 -6.64
CA LYS A 13 -0.92 -0.48 -8.06
C LYS A 13 0.19 0.10 -8.95
N VAL A 14 0.57 1.36 -8.73
CA VAL A 14 1.65 2.02 -9.50
C VAL A 14 2.99 1.33 -9.27
N LEU A 15 3.33 0.98 -8.02
CA LEU A 15 4.58 0.27 -7.73
C LEU A 15 4.65 -1.11 -8.43
N HIS A 16 3.52 -1.82 -8.47
CA HIS A 16 3.41 -3.09 -9.18
C HIS A 16 3.56 -2.91 -10.71
N GLU A 17 2.87 -1.92 -11.30
CA GLU A 17 2.97 -1.60 -12.73
C GLU A 17 4.39 -1.20 -13.15
N LEU A 18 5.09 -0.45 -12.29
CA LEU A 18 6.49 -0.06 -12.49
C LEU A 18 7.51 -1.15 -12.16
N LYS A 19 7.05 -2.35 -11.74
CA LYS A 19 7.90 -3.49 -11.35
C LYS A 19 8.88 -3.17 -10.22
N LEU A 20 8.52 -2.23 -9.35
CA LEU A 20 9.32 -1.86 -8.16
C LEU A 20 9.04 -2.79 -6.98
N VAL A 21 7.90 -3.47 -6.99
CA VAL A 21 7.54 -4.52 -6.04
C VAL A 21 7.01 -5.74 -6.79
N SER A 22 7.28 -6.94 -6.27
CA SER A 22 6.70 -8.20 -6.76
C SER A 22 5.32 -8.43 -6.13
N SER A 23 4.59 -9.47 -6.55
CA SER A 23 3.17 -9.64 -6.19
C SER A 23 2.89 -9.45 -4.69
N HIS A 24 3.57 -10.16 -3.81
CA HIS A 24 3.42 -10.09 -2.34
C HIS A 24 4.62 -9.42 -1.65
N GLY A 25 5.56 -8.89 -2.42
CA GLY A 25 6.78 -8.26 -1.90
C GLY A 25 6.55 -6.80 -1.56
N GLY A 26 7.23 -6.31 -0.51
CA GLY A 26 7.12 -4.92 -0.07
C GLY A 26 5.91 -4.66 0.85
N ASN A 27 5.87 -3.46 1.42
CA ASN A 27 4.76 -2.97 2.24
C ASN A 27 4.60 -1.46 2.03
N LEU A 28 3.41 -0.95 2.34
CA LEU A 28 3.13 0.48 2.33
C LEU A 28 2.57 0.90 3.69
N SER A 29 3.01 2.07 4.15
CA SER A 29 2.50 2.66 5.37
C SER A 29 2.25 4.15 5.24
N VAL A 30 1.20 4.64 5.91
CA VAL A 30 0.88 6.07 6.04
C VAL A 30 0.75 6.40 7.51
N ARG A 31 1.39 7.49 7.95
CA ARG A 31 1.21 8.05 9.28
C ARG A 31 0.16 9.16 9.24
N ASP A 32 -0.77 9.13 10.18
CA ASP A 32 -1.80 10.15 10.38
C ASP A 32 -1.87 10.49 11.87
N GLY A 33 -1.23 11.59 12.27
CA GLY A 33 -1.02 11.96 13.67
C GLY A 33 -0.31 10.86 14.45
N ASP A 34 -1.01 10.30 15.43
CA ASP A 34 -0.53 9.24 16.33
C ASP A 34 -0.76 7.82 15.78
N TYR A 35 -1.44 7.69 14.65
CA TYR A 35 -1.74 6.40 14.03
C TYR A 35 -0.79 6.10 12.86
N LEU A 36 -0.43 4.82 12.74
CA LEU A 36 0.28 4.27 11.58
C LEU A 36 -0.60 3.20 10.93
N TYR A 37 -0.95 3.41 9.67
CA TYR A 37 -1.62 2.43 8.84
C TYR A 37 -0.58 1.70 8.02
N ILE A 38 -0.64 0.37 7.98
CA ILE A 38 0.28 -0.45 7.19
C ILE A 38 -0.49 -1.57 6.48
N THR A 39 -0.06 -1.92 5.27
CA THR A 39 -0.60 -3.07 4.53
C THR A 39 -0.37 -4.38 5.30
N LYS A 40 -1.37 -5.27 5.34
CA LYS A 40 -1.24 -6.59 5.94
C LYS A 40 -0.17 -7.44 5.23
N THR A 41 0.58 -8.21 6.01
CA THR A 41 1.56 -9.18 5.50
C THR A 41 0.92 -10.17 4.53
N GLY A 42 1.62 -10.50 3.44
CA GLY A 42 1.20 -11.50 2.46
C GLY A 42 0.04 -11.08 1.56
N ARG A 43 -0.38 -9.81 1.60
CA ARG A 43 -1.33 -9.23 0.63
C ARG A 43 -0.57 -8.49 -0.46
N MET A 44 -1.11 -8.51 -1.67
CA MET A 44 -0.56 -7.69 -2.75
C MET A 44 -0.86 -6.22 -2.44
N ALA A 45 0.18 -5.38 -2.44
CA ALA A 45 0.01 -3.95 -2.23
C ALA A 45 -0.88 -3.37 -3.35
N GLY A 46 -2.05 -2.84 -2.99
CA GLY A 46 -3.02 -2.33 -3.96
C GLY A 46 -4.27 -3.19 -4.19
N PHE A 47 -4.38 -4.39 -3.61
CA PHE A 47 -5.44 -5.38 -3.90
C PHE A 47 -6.07 -6.08 -2.66
#